data_AF-A0A662K0T2-F1
#
_entry.id   AF-A0A662K0T2-F1
#
_cell.length_a   1.000
_cell.length_b   1.000
_cell.length_c   1.000
_cell.angle_alpha   90.00
_cell.angle_beta   90.00
_cell.angle_gamma   90.00
#
_symmetry.space_group_name_H-M   'P 1'
#
loop_
_entity.id
_entity.type
_entity.pdbx_description
1 polymer ?
#
loop_
_entity_poly.entity_id
_entity_poly.type
_entity_poly.pdbx_seq_one_letter_code
_entity_poly.pdbx_strand_id
1 'polypeptide(L)'
;MVTKAVASITVLGIILLPIISTSGTSFSSWNDDWSFRQEISIPIDTGLDESKFQPIDIKISFDNPCWAENEKKHSIRVVCLHDNRWYELESQIYNLDHTDNSHISSCSLVFLIPEFADGKEKYYVYYDDEEKPEVKYPD
;
A
#
# COMPACT_ATOMS: atom_id res chain seq x y z
N MET A 1 12.40 -38.37 -60.01
CA MET A 1 12.63 -37.28 -59.03
C MET A 1 11.30 -36.92 -58.41
N VAL A 2 11.24 -36.98 -57.08
CA VAL A 2 10.04 -36.79 -56.26
C VAL A 2 10.02 -35.35 -55.78
N THR A 3 8.90 -34.66 -55.91
CA THR A 3 8.59 -33.55 -55.00
C THR A 3 7.08 -33.43 -54.88
N LYS A 4 6.53 -34.05 -53.83
CA LYS A 4 5.17 -33.78 -53.34
C LYS A 4 5.25 -32.52 -52.46
N ALA A 5 4.53 -31.47 -52.83
CA ALA A 5 4.34 -30.32 -51.97
C ALA A 5 3.31 -30.67 -50.89
N VAL A 6 3.74 -30.61 -49.62
CA VAL A 6 2.87 -30.79 -48.45
C VAL A 6 2.26 -29.43 -48.12
N ALA A 7 0.95 -29.29 -48.26
CA ALA A 7 0.23 -28.12 -47.81
C ALA A 7 -0.02 -28.24 -46.29
N SER A 8 0.62 -27.38 -45.52
CA SER A 8 0.47 -27.28 -44.07
C SER A 8 -0.94 -26.82 -43.70
N ILE A 9 -1.61 -27.59 -42.84
CA ILE A 9 -2.89 -27.22 -42.21
C ILE A 9 -2.56 -26.54 -40.87
N THR A 10 -2.81 -25.24 -40.75
CA THR A 10 -2.80 -24.52 -39.47
C THR A 10 -4.23 -24.42 -38.94
N VAL A 11 -4.58 -25.27 -37.98
CA VAL A 11 -5.80 -25.12 -37.18
C VAL A 11 -5.49 -24.15 -36.04
N LEU A 12 -6.04 -22.94 -36.12
CA LEU A 12 -5.97 -21.93 -35.08
C LEU A 12 -7.04 -22.24 -34.02
N GLY A 13 -6.65 -22.92 -32.94
CA GLY A 13 -7.51 -23.19 -31.79
C GLY A 13 -7.69 -21.94 -30.94
N ILE A 14 -8.88 -21.32 -31.01
CA ILE A 14 -9.27 -20.22 -30.11
C ILE A 14 -9.63 -20.84 -28.76
N ILE A 15 -8.70 -20.75 -27.80
CA ILE A 15 -8.92 -21.17 -26.41
C ILE A 15 -9.76 -20.07 -25.74
N LEU A 16 -11.05 -20.33 -25.57
CA LEU A 16 -11.95 -19.54 -24.72
C LEU A 16 -11.57 -19.79 -23.24
N LEU A 17 -10.78 -18.89 -22.66
CA LEU A 17 -10.56 -18.86 -21.22
C LEU A 17 -11.78 -18.21 -20.53
N PRO A 18 -12.34 -18.81 -19.47
CA PRO A 18 -13.39 -18.17 -18.70
C PRO A 18 -12.79 -16.98 -17.95
N ILE A 19 -13.29 -15.78 -18.24
CA ILE A 19 -12.97 -14.56 -17.50
C ILE A 19 -13.63 -14.70 -16.13
N ILE A 20 -12.85 -15.17 -15.15
CA ILE A 20 -13.27 -15.14 -13.74
C ILE A 20 -13.29 -13.66 -13.35
N SER A 21 -14.49 -13.07 -13.34
CA SER A 21 -14.69 -11.73 -12.80
C SER A 21 -14.59 -11.83 -11.29
N THR A 22 -13.43 -11.47 -10.74
CA THR A 22 -13.28 -11.22 -9.31
C THR A 22 -14.11 -9.99 -8.97
N SER A 23 -15.24 -10.20 -8.30
CA SER A 23 -15.98 -9.13 -7.64
C SER A 23 -15.11 -8.59 -6.51
N GLY A 24 -14.21 -7.67 -6.84
CA GLY A 24 -13.46 -6.92 -5.84
C GLY A 24 -14.48 -6.13 -5.01
N THR A 25 -14.58 -6.43 -3.73
CA THR A 25 -15.32 -5.59 -2.79
C THR A 25 -14.71 -4.20 -2.89
N SER A 26 -15.42 -3.27 -3.52
CA SER A 26 -15.05 -1.86 -3.56
C SER A 26 -15.24 -1.32 -2.14
N PHE A 27 -14.18 -1.38 -1.34
CA PHE A 27 -14.11 -0.63 -0.10
C PHE A 27 -13.99 0.85 -0.48
N SER A 28 -14.80 1.71 0.15
CA SER A 28 -14.63 3.15 0.03
C SER A 28 -13.21 3.52 0.44
N SER A 29 -12.63 4.54 -0.18
CA SER A 29 -11.39 5.14 0.30
C SER A 29 -11.54 5.62 1.75
N TRP A 30 -10.41 5.78 2.45
CA TRP A 30 -10.39 6.48 3.74
C TRP A 30 -10.68 7.97 3.54
N ASN A 31 -10.03 8.56 2.54
CA ASN A 31 -10.16 9.94 2.18
C ASN A 31 -9.84 10.10 0.67
N ASP A 32 -10.79 10.65 -0.09
CA ASP A 32 -10.68 10.87 -1.54
C ASP A 32 -9.81 12.09 -1.91
N ASP A 33 -9.44 12.93 -0.96
CA ASP A 33 -8.56 14.09 -1.16
C ASP A 33 -7.07 13.70 -1.27
N TRP A 34 -6.77 12.39 -1.29
CA TRP A 34 -5.42 11.83 -1.36
C TRP A 34 -5.18 11.16 -2.70
N SER A 35 -4.08 11.54 -3.36
CA SER A 35 -3.75 11.05 -4.70
C SER A 35 -3.35 9.57 -4.71
N PHE A 36 -2.64 9.11 -3.67
CA PHE A 36 -2.04 7.77 -3.67
C PHE A 36 -2.34 6.97 -2.40
N ARG A 37 -2.42 5.65 -2.59
CA ARG A 37 -2.56 4.65 -1.53
C ARG A 37 -1.83 3.37 -1.92
N GLN A 38 -1.08 2.79 -0.98
CA GLN A 38 -0.49 1.47 -1.12
C GLN A 38 -0.77 0.62 0.12
N GLU A 39 -1.07 -0.67 -0.08
CA GLU A 39 -1.19 -1.64 1.01
C GLU A 39 0.22 -2.00 1.52
N ILE A 40 0.40 -2.06 2.83
CA ILE A 40 1.66 -2.46 3.46
C ILE A 40 1.49 -3.76 4.24
N SER A 41 2.50 -4.63 4.14
CA SER A 41 2.52 -5.89 4.88
C SER A 41 3.12 -5.67 6.27
N ILE A 42 2.44 -6.20 7.29
CA ILE A 42 2.91 -6.14 8.67
C ILE A 42 3.71 -7.41 8.98
N PRO A 43 4.94 -7.31 9.53
CA PRO A 43 5.84 -8.46 9.67
C PRO A 43 5.58 -9.30 10.94
N ILE A 44 4.39 -9.21 11.53
CA ILE A 44 3.99 -9.96 12.72
C ILE A 44 2.54 -10.44 12.58
N ASP A 45 2.17 -11.45 13.37
CA ASP A 45 0.78 -11.89 13.49
C ASP A 45 0.02 -10.96 14.43
N THR A 46 -0.85 -10.12 13.86
CA THR A 46 -1.65 -9.15 14.62
C THR A 46 -2.91 -9.76 15.25
N GLY A 47 -3.19 -11.05 15.02
CA GLY A 47 -4.26 -11.79 15.69
C GLY A 47 -3.92 -12.24 17.11
N LEU A 48 -2.67 -12.06 17.54
CA LEU A 48 -2.20 -12.37 18.89
C LEU A 48 -2.44 -11.18 19.84
N ASP A 49 -2.93 -11.47 21.04
CA ASP A 49 -3.16 -10.44 22.07
C ASP A 49 -1.85 -9.70 22.43
N GLU A 50 -0.71 -10.40 22.44
CA GLU A 50 0.61 -9.81 22.70
C GLU A 50 1.10 -8.84 21.62
N SER A 51 0.52 -8.89 20.41
CA SER A 51 0.86 -7.99 19.32
C SER A 51 0.23 -6.60 19.48
N LYS A 52 -0.80 -6.46 20.31
CA LYS A 52 -1.46 -5.18 20.57
C LYS A 52 -0.47 -4.21 21.21
N PHE A 53 -0.47 -2.97 20.72
CA PHE A 53 0.46 -1.91 21.11
C PHE A 53 1.94 -2.21 20.85
N GLN A 54 2.27 -3.29 20.12
CA GLN A 54 3.64 -3.49 19.67
C GLN A 54 3.98 -2.47 18.58
N PRO A 55 5.21 -1.93 18.57
CA PRO A 55 5.67 -1.08 17.51
C PRO A 55 5.95 -1.90 16.26
N ILE A 56 5.48 -1.40 15.12
CA ILE A 56 5.93 -1.80 13.80
C ILE A 56 6.99 -0.80 13.37
N ASP A 57 8.15 -1.30 12.94
CA ASP A 57 9.22 -0.50 12.32
C ASP A 57 9.61 -1.19 11.01
N ILE A 58 9.26 -0.57 9.89
CA ILE A 58 9.47 -1.12 8.55
C ILE A 58 10.03 -0.07 7.61
N LYS A 59 10.84 -0.50 6.64
CA LYS A 59 11.17 0.33 5.48
C LYS A 59 10.08 0.19 4.43
N ILE A 60 9.59 1.31 3.91
CA ILE A 60 8.66 1.37 2.80
C ILE A 60 9.28 2.12 1.62
N SER A 61 8.90 1.73 0.41
CA SER A 61 9.20 2.45 -0.83
C SER A 61 7.89 2.93 -1.45
N PHE A 62 7.92 4.09 -2.10
CA PHE A 62 6.74 4.68 -2.74
C PHE A 62 6.72 4.38 -4.23
N ASP A 63 5.56 3.95 -4.72
CA ASP A 63 5.33 3.68 -6.15
C ASP A 63 5.23 4.97 -6.98
N ASN A 64 4.83 6.08 -6.34
CA ASN A 64 4.71 7.42 -6.92
C ASN A 64 5.54 8.43 -6.10
N PRO A 65 5.83 9.63 -6.62
CA PRO A 65 6.46 10.68 -5.83
C PRO A 65 5.70 10.94 -4.53
N CYS A 66 6.43 11.03 -3.41
CA CYS A 66 5.86 11.29 -2.10
C CYS A 66 6.43 12.60 -1.55
N TRP A 67 5.56 13.57 -1.29
CA TRP A 67 5.94 14.85 -0.70
C TRP A 67 6.37 14.67 0.76
N ALA A 68 7.62 15.00 1.04
CA ALA A 68 8.21 15.03 2.37
C ALA A 68 9.45 15.93 2.36
N GLU A 69 9.36 17.07 3.04
CA GLU A 69 10.52 17.95 3.29
C GLU A 69 11.39 17.43 4.44
N ASN A 70 10.77 16.80 5.44
CA ASN A 70 11.40 16.22 6.62
C ASN A 70 10.41 15.33 7.40
N GLU A 71 10.84 14.78 8.54
CA GLU A 71 10.07 13.89 9.41
C GLU A 71 8.80 14.51 10.00
N LYS A 72 8.65 15.84 9.98
CA LYS A 72 7.47 16.56 10.49
C LYS A 72 6.59 17.14 9.39
N LYS A 73 7.16 17.37 8.21
CA LYS A 73 6.49 17.97 7.06
C LYS A 73 6.45 16.98 5.91
N HIS A 74 5.38 16.18 5.90
CA HIS A 74 5.19 15.13 4.92
C HIS A 74 3.71 14.82 4.69
N SER A 75 3.42 14.19 3.55
CA SER A 75 2.10 13.71 3.20
C SER A 75 1.80 12.34 3.81
N ILE A 76 2.78 11.57 4.30
CA ILE A 76 2.52 10.18 4.71
C ILE A 76 1.48 10.07 5.84
N ARG A 77 0.50 9.16 5.69
CA ARG A 77 -0.49 8.76 6.70
C ARG A 77 -0.63 7.25 6.74
N VAL A 78 -0.61 6.66 7.93
CA VAL A 78 -0.90 5.23 8.13
C VAL A 78 -2.37 5.07 8.44
N VAL A 79 -3.04 4.19 7.71
CA VAL A 79 -4.47 3.95 7.88
C VAL A 79 -4.75 2.45 7.91
N CYS A 80 -5.53 2.04 8.90
CA CYS A 80 -5.98 0.67 9.09
C CYS A 80 -7.45 0.54 8.66
N LEU A 81 -7.76 -0.44 7.82
CA LEU A 81 -9.11 -0.86 7.49
C LEU A 81 -9.45 -2.11 8.31
N HIS A 82 -10.43 -1.99 9.20
CA HIS A 82 -10.91 -3.10 10.02
C HIS A 82 -12.43 -3.01 10.16
N ASP A 83 -13.14 -4.13 10.01
CA ASP A 83 -14.61 -4.18 10.05
C ASP A 83 -15.30 -3.11 9.18
N ASN A 84 -14.78 -2.93 7.97
CA ASN A 84 -15.30 -1.97 6.98
C ASN A 84 -15.28 -0.50 7.48
N ARG A 85 -14.37 -0.20 8.42
CA ARG A 85 -14.11 1.14 8.96
C ARG A 85 -12.63 1.48 8.85
N TRP A 86 -12.37 2.74 8.56
CA TRP A 86 -11.01 3.28 8.45
C TRP A 86 -10.59 3.96 9.75
N TYR A 87 -9.36 3.71 10.17
CA TYR A 87 -8.72 4.28 11.35
C TYR A 87 -7.36 4.84 10.94
N GLU A 88 -7.19 6.15 11.00
CA GLU A 88 -5.86 6.76 10.91
C GLU A 88 -5.08 6.42 12.17
N LEU A 89 -3.85 5.95 12.01
CA LEU A 89 -2.97 5.58 13.10
C LEU A 89 -1.88 6.64 13.24
N GLU A 90 -1.56 6.99 14.49
CA GLU A 90 -0.41 7.83 14.76
C GLU A 90 0.86 7.12 14.28
N SER A 91 1.70 7.88 13.56
CA SER A 91 2.87 7.32 12.90
C SER A 91 4.00 8.33 12.82
N GLN A 92 5.22 7.82 12.78
CA GLN A 92 6.44 8.60 12.59
C GLN A 92 7.22 8.05 11.41
N ILE A 93 7.93 8.91 10.68
CA ILE A 93 8.85 8.52 9.62
C ILE A 93 10.26 8.97 9.95
N TYR A 94 11.26 8.26 9.43
CA TYR A 94 12.66 8.62 9.54
C TYR A 94 13.48 7.97 8.42
N ASN A 95 14.78 8.26 8.33
CA ASN A 95 15.66 7.74 7.26
C ASN A 95 15.12 8.02 5.85
N LEU A 96 14.78 9.28 5.57
CA LEU A 96 14.20 9.74 4.32
C LEU A 96 15.22 9.63 3.16
N ASP A 97 14.83 8.95 2.09
CA ASP A 97 15.62 8.83 0.86
C ASP A 97 15.12 9.81 -0.20
N HIS A 98 15.65 11.03 -0.15
CA HIS A 98 15.22 12.14 -0.99
C HIS A 98 15.55 11.95 -2.47
N THR A 99 14.55 12.09 -3.33
CA THR A 99 14.73 12.16 -4.80
C THR A 99 15.01 13.59 -5.27
N ASP A 100 14.53 14.58 -4.52
CA ASP A 100 14.80 16.00 -4.70
C ASP A 100 14.63 16.74 -3.35
N ASN A 101 14.48 18.07 -3.38
CA ASN A 101 14.37 18.90 -2.17
C ASN A 101 13.04 18.73 -1.39
N SER A 102 11.99 18.17 -2.01
CA SER A 102 10.65 18.08 -1.43
C SER A 102 10.03 16.69 -1.53
N HIS A 103 10.67 15.73 -2.21
CA HIS A 103 10.16 14.39 -2.40
C HIS A 103 11.13 13.31 -1.96
N ILE A 104 10.57 12.17 -1.54
CA ILE A 104 11.30 10.98 -1.15
C ILE A 104 10.84 9.76 -1.97
N SER A 105 11.73 8.79 -2.13
CA SER A 105 11.45 7.49 -2.75
C SER A 105 11.23 6.37 -1.72
N SER A 106 11.78 6.53 -0.52
CA SER A 106 11.60 5.59 0.58
C SER A 106 11.82 6.26 1.94
N CYS A 107 11.28 5.65 3.00
CA CYS A 107 11.59 6.00 4.38
C CYS A 107 11.39 4.77 5.28
N SER A 108 11.88 4.86 6.51
CA SER A 108 11.41 4.01 7.60
C SER A 108 10.11 4.60 8.16
N LEU A 109 9.19 3.71 8.58
CA LEU A 109 7.87 4.03 9.11
C LEU A 109 7.66 3.30 10.44
N VAL A 110 7.21 4.04 11.45
CA VAL A 110 6.88 3.54 12.78
C VAL A 110 5.43 3.84 13.14
N PHE A 111 4.71 2.86 13.67
CA PHE A 111 3.38 3.03 14.27
C PHE A 111 3.08 1.87 15.24
N LEU A 112 2.02 1.98 16.04
CA LEU A 112 1.61 0.93 16.96
C LEU A 112 0.44 0.10 16.40
N ILE A 113 0.47 -1.21 16.64
CA ILE A 113 -0.70 -2.06 16.39
C ILE A 113 -1.86 -1.60 17.31
N PRO A 114 -3.06 -1.34 16.75
CA PRO A 114 -4.19 -0.87 17.53
C PRO A 114 -4.73 -1.96 18.49
N GLU A 115 -5.36 -1.53 19.59
CA GLU A 115 -5.96 -2.43 20.59
C GLU A 115 -7.00 -3.38 20.00
N PHE A 116 -7.70 -2.94 18.95
CA PHE A 116 -8.76 -3.70 18.29
C PHE A 116 -8.25 -4.69 17.24
N ALA A 117 -6.93 -4.76 16.99
CA ALA A 117 -6.38 -5.69 16.00
C ALA A 117 -6.74 -7.15 16.32
N ASP A 118 -7.13 -7.89 15.27
CA ASP A 118 -7.58 -9.29 15.38
C ASP A 118 -7.04 -10.18 14.25
N GLY A 119 -6.10 -9.67 13.46
CA GLY A 119 -5.48 -10.37 12.34
C GLY A 119 -6.25 -10.25 11.02
N LYS A 120 -7.41 -9.58 11.00
CA LYS A 120 -8.20 -9.37 9.76
C LYS A 120 -8.07 -7.97 9.20
N GLU A 121 -7.48 -7.06 9.94
CA GLU A 121 -7.27 -5.71 9.50
C GLU A 121 -6.24 -5.61 8.37
N LYS A 122 -6.32 -4.54 7.59
CA LYS A 122 -5.39 -4.22 6.50
C LYS A 122 -4.79 -2.85 6.71
N TYR A 123 -3.48 -2.74 6.49
CA TYR A 123 -2.74 -1.51 6.70
C TYR A 123 -2.37 -0.88 5.37
N TYR A 124 -2.54 0.43 5.29
CA TYR A 124 -2.28 1.22 4.11
C TYR A 124 -1.44 2.43 4.46
N VAL A 125 -0.62 2.86 3.50
CA VAL A 125 -0.01 4.18 3.50
C VAL A 125 -0.72 5.02 2.46
N TYR A 126 -1.33 6.13 2.91
CA TYR A 126 -1.81 7.20 2.05
C TYR A 126 -0.74 8.29 1.98
N TYR A 127 -0.54 8.84 0.79
CA TYR A 127 0.44 9.89 0.53
C TYR A 127 0.05 10.68 -0.72
N ASP A 128 0.75 11.78 -0.95
CA ASP A 128 0.49 12.70 -2.05
C ASP A 128 1.84 13.20 -2.61
N ASP A 129 1.84 13.68 -3.85
CA ASP A 129 2.99 14.37 -4.44
C ASP A 129 2.95 15.88 -4.15
N GLU A 130 1.83 16.39 -3.67
CA GLU A 130 1.67 17.78 -3.27
C GLU A 130 1.70 17.97 -1.74
N GLU A 131 1.95 19.21 -1.33
CA GLU A 131 1.99 19.60 0.09
C GLU A 131 0.68 19.25 0.82
N LYS A 132 0.82 18.67 2.01
CA LYS A 132 -0.28 18.33 2.92
C LYS A 132 -0.08 18.98 4.29
N PRO A 133 -1.18 19.21 5.05
CA PRO A 133 -1.07 19.68 6.42
C PRO A 133 -0.16 18.79 7.27
N GLU A 134 0.63 19.43 8.13
CA GLU A 134 1.48 18.75 9.11
C GLU A 134 0.67 17.77 9.97
N VAL A 135 1.29 16.65 10.33
CA VAL A 135 0.76 15.75 11.35
C VAL A 135 0.69 16.46 12.69
N LYS A 136 -0.43 16.32 13.40
CA LYS A 136 -0.66 16.94 14.72
C LYS A 136 -0.79 15.89 15.82
N TYR A 137 0.07 14.87 15.77
CA TYR A 137 0.15 13.87 16.82
C TYR A 137 0.79 14.49 18.06
N PRO A 138 0.28 14.21 19.27
CA PRO A 138 0.93 14.63 20.50
C PRO A 138 2.31 13.97 20.63
N ASP A 139 3.29 14.71 21.14
CA ASP A 139 4.61 14.20 21.52
C ASP A 139 4.54 13.31 22.78
#